data_AF-A0A935Z4B9-F1
#
_entry.id   AF-A0A935Z4B9-F1
#
_cell.length_a   1.000
_cell.length_b   1.000
_cell.length_c   1.000
_cell.angle_alpha   90.00
_cell.angle_beta   90.00
_cell.angle_gamma   90.00
#
_symmetry.space_group_name_H-M   'P 1'
#
loop_
_entity.id
_entity.type
_entity.pdbx_description
1 polymer ?
#
loop_
_entity_poly.entity_id
_entity_poly.type
_entity_poly.pdbx_seq_one_letter_code
_entity_poly.pdbx_strand_id
1 'polypeptide(L)'
;MTTTDVSMPAPQHDEPRPGRDEVSLAREPDTDGAAPRLRGEVELGSAEHRERRAVELLGEGALVVRVPSPTRAERGRLAAYLDDAIEGKLLALGASGPYPGVDDTLGDQLFRARAIGASGIVLSLDPLRAIRSPALTPEDSTTLATLAYATRSRSFVFLLDDDDADAPAYGRPVPLLALLDPRLVATVPAPRPSVPAAPPAIPAQAEEIKAIAEVLASPSPPAAATTDDTLAAATEHDEAPPTVSEPAPVLEAQDQGELRDEPEAARAIEADDEPAVELPTYEPVDRDVTLGHARALADLRGPQPLSVLKTCFLSHYLPLGEILFEARAHGVEVEPRVAAVHSGFRRNFERAYSDAFPTFALTGKRPKMVLDAFEEATRLARASGARSTSLLLVPGLRVDLGRRAHDALLRMLPEDAEVESGLLFAALPTTSARQEDTLARGAAALGSPRPDESLPDAEWHARGALRRVRMGARDLFSLDTIAAFRAAPLARGPRLAFEVATLVDTLAGSIARHAHGLVSGKSPLGPRTPERTLLYVFGDHGFVLHEDGRTQDGGATPEEVIVPYFAYVLDPAN
;
A
#
# COMPACT_ATOMS: atom_id res chain seq x y z
N MET A 1 -37.62 73.45 8.15
CA MET A 1 -37.15 74.77 7.64
C MET A 1 -35.64 74.79 7.81
N THR A 2 -34.76 75.07 6.86
CA THR A 2 -34.84 75.58 5.49
C THR A 2 -33.46 75.29 4.88
N THR A 3 -33.45 74.91 3.62
CA THR A 3 -32.34 74.95 2.66
C THR A 3 -31.47 76.21 2.79
N THR A 4 -30.14 76.09 2.72
CA THR A 4 -29.33 77.05 1.93
C THR A 4 -28.02 76.42 1.44
N ASP A 5 -27.87 76.56 0.14
CA ASP A 5 -26.78 76.26 -0.76
C ASP A 5 -25.76 77.43 -0.75
N VAL A 6 -24.45 77.17 -0.64
CA VAL A 6 -23.39 78.15 -0.96
C VAL A 6 -22.14 77.43 -1.48
N SER A 7 -22.09 77.34 -2.81
CA SER A 7 -21.03 77.84 -3.71
C SER A 7 -19.56 77.88 -3.23
N MET A 8 -18.71 77.21 -4.03
CA MET A 8 -17.25 77.24 -4.05
C MET A 8 -16.63 78.66 -4.15
N PRO A 9 -15.36 78.79 -3.76
CA PRO A 9 -14.33 78.96 -4.81
C PRO A 9 -13.02 78.18 -4.54
N ALA A 10 -12.35 77.77 -5.62
CA ALA A 10 -10.96 77.34 -5.62
C ALA A 10 -10.02 78.52 -5.23
N PRO A 11 -8.80 78.24 -4.74
CA PRO A 11 -7.69 78.30 -5.70
C PRO A 11 -6.49 77.34 -5.42
N GLN A 12 -5.85 76.98 -6.54
CA GLN A 12 -4.41 77.01 -6.80
C GLN A 12 -3.44 76.01 -6.15
N HIS A 13 -2.84 75.24 -7.06
CA HIS A 13 -1.40 74.92 -7.19
C HIS A 13 -0.66 74.43 -5.94
N ASP A 14 -0.45 73.11 -5.91
CA ASP A 14 0.68 72.51 -5.19
C ASP A 14 1.60 71.81 -6.20
N GLU A 15 2.87 72.16 -6.10
CA GLU A 15 4.00 71.73 -6.93
C GLU A 15 4.32 70.23 -6.78
N PRO A 16 5.01 69.64 -7.78
CA PRO A 16 5.28 68.21 -7.83
C PRO A 16 6.34 67.81 -6.79
N ARG A 17 5.98 66.85 -5.92
CA ARG A 17 6.95 66.18 -5.05
C ARG A 17 7.99 65.42 -5.90
N PRO A 18 9.29 65.54 -5.59
CA PRO A 18 10.35 64.85 -6.30
C PRO A 18 10.33 63.34 -6.01
N GLY A 19 10.73 62.59 -7.03
CA GLY A 19 10.54 61.16 -7.19
C GLY A 19 10.97 60.31 -6.00
N ARG A 20 10.07 59.39 -5.61
CA ARG A 20 10.48 58.13 -5.04
C ARG A 20 11.13 57.33 -6.15
N ASP A 21 12.38 56.94 -5.91
CA ASP A 21 13.08 55.93 -6.68
C ASP A 21 12.17 54.72 -6.88
N GLU A 22 11.74 54.54 -8.13
CA GLU A 22 11.22 53.27 -8.63
C GLU A 22 12.38 52.27 -8.56
N VAL A 23 12.46 51.58 -7.42
CA VAL A 23 13.09 50.26 -7.38
C VAL A 23 12.32 49.43 -8.38
N SER A 24 12.92 49.26 -9.56
CA SER A 24 12.53 48.29 -10.57
C SER A 24 12.37 46.95 -9.88
N LEU A 25 11.12 46.62 -9.55
CA LEU A 25 10.70 45.24 -9.32
C LEU A 25 10.98 44.54 -10.63
N ALA A 26 12.12 43.84 -10.66
CA ALA A 26 12.42 42.86 -11.66
C ALA A 26 11.17 41.99 -11.81
N ARG A 27 10.62 42.02 -13.02
CA ARG A 27 9.64 41.05 -13.52
C ARG A 27 10.04 39.68 -12.98
N GLU A 28 9.21 39.11 -12.11
CA GLU A 28 9.30 37.70 -11.79
C GLU A 28 9.27 36.95 -13.14
N PRO A 29 10.26 36.10 -13.43
CA PRO A 29 10.22 35.31 -14.64
C PRO A 29 9.00 34.39 -14.54
N ASP A 30 8.09 34.48 -15.51
CA ASP A 30 7.00 33.52 -15.71
C ASP A 30 7.56 32.09 -15.58
N THR A 31 7.28 31.41 -14.47
CA THR A 31 7.73 30.05 -14.16
C THR A 31 6.92 28.96 -14.88
N ASP A 32 6.32 29.28 -16.03
CA ASP A 32 5.46 28.35 -16.79
C ASP A 32 6.18 27.67 -17.97
N GLY A 33 7.52 27.76 -17.98
CA GLY A 33 8.41 27.04 -18.90
C GLY A 33 9.13 25.89 -18.22
N ALA A 34 8.42 25.02 -17.50
CA ALA A 34 9.04 23.83 -16.89
C ALA A 34 9.72 23.00 -18.00
N ALA A 35 11.06 23.00 -18.00
CA ALA A 35 11.84 22.23 -18.95
C ALA A 35 11.32 20.78 -19.00
N PRO A 36 11.21 20.16 -20.19
CA PRO A 36 10.69 18.81 -20.33
C PRO A 36 11.43 17.87 -19.38
N ARG A 37 10.67 17.18 -18.52
CA ARG A 37 11.24 16.25 -17.54
C ARG A 37 11.86 15.09 -18.29
N LEU A 38 13.10 14.76 -17.92
CA LEU A 38 13.77 13.56 -18.41
C LEU A 38 12.92 12.33 -18.08
N ARG A 39 12.58 11.53 -19.10
CA ARG A 39 11.87 10.26 -18.94
C ARG A 39 12.87 9.21 -18.48
N GLY A 40 12.55 8.48 -17.41
CA GLY A 40 13.43 7.43 -16.95
C GLY A 40 13.40 6.20 -17.85
N GLU A 41 14.58 5.64 -18.10
CA GLU A 41 14.80 4.47 -18.95
C GLU A 41 16.08 3.72 -18.54
N VAL A 42 16.16 2.43 -18.87
CA VAL A 42 17.38 1.62 -18.78
C VAL A 42 17.73 1.19 -20.19
N GLU A 43 18.98 1.44 -20.60
CA GLU A 43 19.46 1.09 -21.93
C GLU A 43 20.81 0.36 -21.84
N LEU A 44 20.93 -0.72 -22.62
CA LEU A 44 22.17 -1.47 -22.80
C LEU A 44 22.74 -1.10 -24.17
N GLY A 45 24.03 -0.79 -24.22
CA GLY A 45 24.69 -0.50 -25.50
C GLY A 45 26.19 -0.42 -25.40
N SER A 46 26.83 -0.51 -26.57
CA SER A 46 28.27 -0.35 -26.71
C SER A 46 28.76 1.00 -26.18
N ALA A 47 30.04 1.12 -25.87
CA ALA A 47 30.65 2.37 -25.40
C ALA A 47 30.34 3.59 -26.30
N GLU A 48 30.39 3.41 -27.64
CA GLU A 48 30.04 4.47 -28.59
C GLU A 48 28.56 4.85 -28.52
N HIS A 49 27.68 3.87 -28.36
CA HIS A 49 26.25 4.12 -28.22
C HIS A 49 25.95 4.87 -26.92
N ARG A 50 26.52 4.42 -25.78
CA ARG A 50 26.38 5.07 -24.47
C ARG A 50 26.89 6.51 -24.51
N GLU A 51 28.03 6.76 -25.16
CA GLU A 51 28.56 8.11 -25.30
C GLU A 51 27.65 9.00 -26.14
N ARG A 52 27.17 8.52 -27.29
CA ARG A 52 26.23 9.28 -28.13
C ARG A 52 24.93 9.59 -27.37
N ARG A 53 24.36 8.61 -26.68
CA ARG A 53 23.12 8.80 -25.89
C ARG A 53 23.34 9.77 -24.74
N ALA A 54 24.47 9.69 -24.04
CA ALA A 54 24.82 10.63 -22.99
C ALA A 54 24.95 12.08 -23.51
N VAL A 55 25.52 12.28 -24.70
CA VAL A 55 25.62 13.61 -25.33
C VAL A 55 24.24 14.16 -25.72
N GLU A 56 23.36 13.31 -26.24
CA GLU A 56 21.98 13.67 -26.57
C GLU A 56 21.22 14.12 -25.31
N LEU A 57 21.23 13.31 -24.25
CA LEU A 57 20.55 13.61 -22.99
C LEU A 57 21.15 14.82 -22.26
N LEU A 58 22.45 15.07 -22.41
CA LEU A 58 23.08 16.31 -21.94
C LEU A 58 22.52 17.53 -22.69
N GLY A 59 22.26 17.41 -23.99
CA GLY A 59 21.58 18.43 -24.80
C GLY A 59 20.14 18.71 -24.35
N GLU A 60 19.47 17.70 -23.77
CA GLU A 60 18.15 17.82 -23.12
C GLU A 60 18.21 18.37 -21.67
N GLY A 61 19.40 18.80 -21.23
CA GLY A 61 19.60 19.40 -19.91
C GLY A 61 19.77 18.39 -18.78
N ALA A 62 20.06 17.12 -19.06
CA ALA A 62 20.30 16.13 -18.01
C ALA A 62 21.72 16.21 -17.44
N LEU A 63 21.87 15.84 -16.17
CA LEU A 63 23.18 15.72 -15.52
C LEU A 63 23.80 14.36 -15.85
N VAL A 64 24.83 14.35 -16.70
CA VAL A 64 25.56 13.12 -17.06
C VAL A 64 26.67 12.82 -16.07
N VAL A 65 26.58 11.66 -15.42
CA VAL A 65 27.57 11.07 -14.53
C VAL A 65 28.18 9.86 -15.24
N ARG A 66 29.46 9.96 -15.62
CA ARG A 66 30.22 8.84 -16.19
C ARG A 66 30.97 8.13 -15.07
N VAL A 67 30.73 6.84 -14.93
CA VAL A 67 31.36 6.00 -13.92
C VAL A 67 32.30 5.03 -14.62
N PRO A 68 33.62 5.09 -14.34
CA PRO A 68 34.57 4.17 -14.94
C PRO A 68 34.35 2.73 -14.43
N SER A 69 34.97 1.75 -15.10
CA SER A 69 34.82 0.35 -14.70
C SER A 69 35.23 0.16 -13.25
N PRO A 70 34.34 -0.39 -12.38
CA PRO A 70 34.70 -0.67 -11.00
C PRO A 70 35.84 -1.68 -10.97
N THR A 71 36.76 -1.57 -10.01
CA THR A 71 37.84 -2.54 -9.83
C THR A 71 37.38 -3.68 -8.91
N ARG A 72 38.25 -4.66 -8.66
CA ARG A 72 37.94 -5.75 -7.71
C ARG A 72 37.72 -5.27 -6.27
N ALA A 73 38.25 -4.11 -5.90
CA ALA A 73 38.13 -3.58 -4.54
C ALA A 73 36.71 -3.10 -4.21
N GLU A 74 35.96 -2.70 -5.23
CA GLU A 74 34.59 -2.19 -5.17
C GLU A 74 33.53 -3.30 -5.23
N ARG A 75 33.93 -4.58 -5.38
CA ARG A 75 33.01 -5.72 -5.34
C ARG A 75 32.27 -5.78 -3.99
N GLY A 76 30.93 -5.87 -4.03
CA GLY A 76 30.05 -5.79 -2.86
C GLY A 76 29.86 -4.37 -2.31
N ARG A 77 30.45 -3.36 -2.96
CA ARG A 77 30.40 -1.94 -2.58
C ARG A 77 30.00 -1.04 -3.75
N LEU A 78 29.34 -1.60 -4.76
CA LEU A 78 28.94 -0.86 -5.95
C LEU A 78 28.03 0.34 -5.60
N ALA A 79 27.12 0.21 -4.63
CA ALA A 79 26.27 1.33 -4.19
C ALA A 79 27.09 2.56 -3.79
N ALA A 80 28.04 2.40 -2.86
CA ALA A 80 28.89 3.49 -2.39
C ALA A 80 29.73 4.08 -3.53
N TYR A 81 30.24 3.23 -4.43
CA TYR A 81 31.02 3.68 -5.58
C TYR A 81 30.21 4.54 -6.56
N LEU A 82 28.96 4.17 -6.83
CA LEU A 82 28.06 4.94 -7.68
C LEU A 82 27.62 6.24 -6.98
N ASP A 83 27.31 6.17 -5.69
CA ASP A 83 26.96 7.35 -4.88
C ASP A 83 28.10 8.37 -4.88
N ASP A 84 29.34 7.96 -4.62
CA ASP A 84 30.51 8.83 -4.64
C ASP A 84 30.72 9.51 -6.01
N ALA A 85 30.44 8.79 -7.11
CA ALA A 85 30.54 9.34 -8.45
C ALA A 85 29.46 10.41 -8.74
N ILE A 86 28.22 10.17 -8.29
CA ILE A 86 27.11 11.14 -8.42
C ILE A 86 27.39 12.36 -7.55
N GLU A 87 27.75 12.16 -6.28
CA GLU A 87 28.09 13.23 -5.35
C GLU A 87 29.27 14.07 -5.83
N GLY A 88 30.33 13.43 -6.32
CA GLY A 88 31.49 14.12 -6.88
C GLY A 88 31.10 15.02 -8.06
N LYS A 89 30.18 14.55 -8.92
CA LYS A 89 29.70 15.33 -10.06
C LYS A 89 28.79 16.49 -9.64
N LEU A 90 27.88 16.26 -8.69
CA LEU A 90 27.01 17.29 -8.12
C LEU A 90 27.83 18.39 -7.44
N LEU A 91 28.80 18.00 -6.61
CA LEU A 91 29.68 18.92 -5.91
C LEU A 91 30.51 19.76 -6.91
N ALA A 92 31.03 19.15 -7.97
CA ALA A 92 31.78 19.85 -9.02
C ALA A 92 30.94 20.92 -9.76
N LEU A 93 29.62 20.78 -9.76
CA LEU A 93 28.68 21.76 -10.33
C LEU A 93 28.11 22.73 -9.28
N GLY A 94 28.62 22.71 -8.05
CA GLY A 94 28.23 23.63 -6.99
C GLY A 94 26.92 23.27 -6.30
N ALA A 95 26.44 22.02 -6.42
CA ALA A 95 25.31 21.57 -5.62
C ALA A 95 25.68 21.52 -4.13
N SER A 96 24.69 21.76 -3.26
CA SER A 96 24.86 21.59 -1.82
C SER A 96 25.25 20.15 -1.46
N GLY A 97 25.94 19.96 -0.34
CA GLY A 97 26.21 18.62 0.18
C GLY A 97 24.94 17.83 0.50
N PRO A 98 25.06 16.50 0.72
CA PRO A 98 23.91 15.65 1.01
C PRO A 98 23.19 16.12 2.28
N TYR A 99 21.85 16.07 2.27
CA TYR A 99 21.08 16.41 3.47
C TYR A 99 21.19 15.28 4.51
N PRO A 100 21.55 15.59 5.77
CA PRO A 100 21.66 14.57 6.80
C PRO A 100 20.28 13.98 7.12
N GLY A 101 20.21 12.65 7.23
CA GLY A 101 19.00 11.92 7.64
C GLY A 101 18.00 11.62 6.52
N VAL A 102 18.42 11.68 5.24
CA VAL A 102 17.59 11.22 4.13
C VAL A 102 17.88 9.75 3.82
N ASP A 103 16.86 8.89 3.96
CA ASP A 103 16.98 7.45 3.68
C ASP A 103 17.01 7.12 2.17
N ASP A 104 16.67 8.08 1.30
CA ASP A 104 16.61 7.95 -0.17
C ASP A 104 17.69 8.82 -0.83
N THR A 105 18.93 8.33 -0.86
CA THR A 105 20.11 9.04 -1.40
C THR A 105 19.89 9.51 -2.84
N LEU A 106 19.39 8.63 -3.72
CA LEU A 106 19.11 8.98 -5.11
C LEU A 106 17.99 10.04 -5.24
N GLY A 107 16.99 10.02 -4.36
CA GLY A 107 15.93 11.03 -4.32
C GLY A 107 16.47 12.42 -3.98
N ASP A 108 17.35 12.48 -2.97
CA ASP A 108 18.09 13.70 -2.62
C ASP A 108 18.99 14.19 -3.77
N GLN A 109 19.78 13.29 -4.36
CA GLN A 109 20.65 13.61 -5.50
C GLN A 109 19.86 14.19 -6.68
N LEU A 110 18.71 13.59 -7.03
CA LEU A 110 17.84 14.11 -8.09
C LEU A 110 17.25 15.48 -7.75
N PHE A 111 16.87 15.70 -6.49
CA PHE A 111 16.41 17.01 -6.03
C PHE A 111 17.51 18.07 -6.17
N ARG A 112 18.73 17.75 -5.73
CA ARG A 112 19.89 18.65 -5.85
C ARG A 112 20.31 18.88 -7.30
N ALA A 113 20.25 17.86 -8.16
CA ALA A 113 20.46 18.00 -9.60
C ALA A 113 19.47 19.00 -10.22
N ARG A 114 18.19 18.95 -9.81
CA ARG A 114 17.19 19.92 -10.27
C ARG A 114 17.44 21.33 -9.74
N ALA A 115 17.92 21.46 -8.51
CA ALA A 115 18.26 22.76 -7.93
C ALA A 115 19.37 23.49 -8.72
N ILE A 116 20.27 22.75 -9.38
CA ILE A 116 21.29 23.29 -10.29
C ILE A 116 20.82 23.37 -11.77
N GLY A 117 19.52 23.16 -12.03
CA GLY A 117 18.89 23.32 -13.34
C GLY A 117 18.88 22.08 -14.23
N ALA A 118 19.29 20.90 -13.72
CA ALA A 118 19.23 19.67 -14.51
C ALA A 118 17.81 19.09 -14.58
N SER A 119 17.42 18.55 -15.74
CA SER A 119 16.11 17.89 -15.95
C SER A 119 16.03 16.50 -15.30
N GLY A 120 17.18 15.90 -14.99
CA GLY A 120 17.34 14.58 -14.36
C GLY A 120 18.82 14.18 -14.25
N ILE A 121 19.08 12.92 -13.87
CA ILE A 121 20.43 12.35 -13.83
C ILE A 121 20.52 11.21 -14.85
N VAL A 122 21.62 11.18 -15.62
CA VAL A 122 22.00 10.06 -16.48
C VAL A 122 23.24 9.42 -15.88
N LEU A 123 23.14 8.16 -15.48
CA LEU A 123 24.26 7.38 -14.98
C LEU A 123 24.75 6.45 -16.09
N SER A 124 25.98 6.68 -16.57
CA SER A 124 26.62 5.82 -17.57
C SER A 124 27.72 5.02 -16.91
N LEU A 125 27.54 3.70 -16.83
CA LEU A 125 28.45 2.79 -16.15
C LEU A 125 29.23 1.96 -17.17
N ASP A 126 30.55 1.99 -17.05
CA ASP A 126 31.46 1.15 -17.82
C ASP A 126 31.43 -0.33 -17.38
N PRO A 127 31.97 -1.27 -18.19
CA PRO A 127 31.79 -2.70 -17.99
C PRO A 127 32.10 -3.18 -16.57
N LEU A 128 31.27 -4.09 -16.05
CA LEU A 128 31.35 -4.67 -14.69
C LEU A 128 32.32 -5.86 -14.59
N ARG A 129 33.14 -6.09 -15.62
CA ARG A 129 34.00 -7.27 -15.80
C ARG A 129 34.89 -7.58 -14.59
N ALA A 130 35.37 -6.57 -13.86
CA ALA A 130 36.28 -6.79 -12.73
C ALA A 130 35.57 -7.24 -11.44
N ILE A 131 34.30 -6.87 -11.23
CA ILE A 131 33.52 -7.26 -10.04
C ILE A 131 32.69 -8.54 -10.25
N ARG A 132 32.53 -8.96 -11.51
CA ARG A 132 31.89 -10.22 -11.93
C ARG A 132 32.85 -11.41 -11.73
N SER A 133 32.72 -12.18 -10.63
CA SER A 133 33.45 -13.47 -10.50
C SER A 133 32.90 -14.43 -9.42
N PRO A 134 32.30 -15.59 -9.78
CA PRO A 134 31.76 -15.92 -11.10
C PRO A 134 30.51 -15.10 -11.47
N ALA A 135 29.88 -14.49 -10.47
CA ALA A 135 28.72 -13.60 -10.57
C ALA A 135 28.98 -12.28 -9.83
N LEU A 136 28.12 -11.29 -10.07
CA LEU A 136 28.00 -10.12 -9.20
C LEU A 136 27.64 -10.57 -7.78
N THR A 137 27.98 -9.81 -6.75
CA THR A 137 27.53 -10.17 -5.39
C THR A 137 26.03 -9.89 -5.21
N PRO A 138 25.38 -10.45 -4.18
CA PRO A 138 23.99 -10.12 -3.86
C PRO A 138 23.76 -8.62 -3.65
N GLU A 139 24.70 -7.95 -2.99
CA GLU A 139 24.67 -6.50 -2.74
C GLU A 139 24.72 -5.73 -4.05
N ASP A 140 25.71 -6.00 -4.91
CA ASP A 140 25.87 -5.32 -6.20
C ASP A 140 24.67 -5.57 -7.12
N SER A 141 24.15 -6.80 -7.14
CA SER A 141 22.95 -7.17 -7.93
C SER A 141 21.72 -6.41 -7.45
N THR A 142 21.56 -6.26 -6.13
CA THR A 142 20.47 -5.50 -5.52
C THR A 142 20.59 -4.02 -5.84
N THR A 143 21.80 -3.45 -5.83
CA THR A 143 22.05 -2.06 -6.23
C THR A 143 21.61 -1.81 -7.67
N LEU A 144 22.07 -2.64 -8.62
CA LEU A 144 21.71 -2.49 -10.03
C LEU A 144 20.20 -2.64 -10.26
N ALA A 145 19.57 -3.63 -9.62
CA ALA A 145 18.12 -3.81 -9.71
C ALA A 145 17.33 -2.62 -9.13
N THR A 146 17.82 -2.04 -8.03
CA THR A 146 17.19 -0.87 -7.39
C THR A 146 17.29 0.37 -8.29
N LEU A 147 18.44 0.62 -8.90
CA LEU A 147 18.63 1.72 -9.84
C LEU A 147 17.79 1.53 -11.10
N ALA A 148 17.77 0.32 -11.67
CA ALA A 148 16.92 -0.02 -12.80
C ALA A 148 15.43 0.19 -12.48
N TYR A 149 14.97 -0.22 -11.29
CA TYR A 149 13.59 0.02 -10.85
C TYR A 149 13.28 1.51 -10.67
N ALA A 150 14.23 2.30 -10.15
CA ALA A 150 14.07 3.74 -9.93
C ALA A 150 13.81 4.51 -11.25
N THR A 151 14.30 4.03 -12.39
CA THR A 151 14.01 4.63 -13.71
C THR A 151 12.52 4.64 -14.06
N ARG A 152 11.69 3.77 -13.46
CA ARG A 152 10.26 3.68 -13.79
C ARG A 152 9.42 4.84 -13.25
N SER A 153 9.90 5.49 -12.19
CA SER A 153 9.14 6.52 -11.47
C SER A 153 9.93 7.81 -11.27
N ARG A 154 11.21 7.87 -11.69
CA ARG A 154 12.09 9.02 -11.46
C ARG A 154 12.70 9.51 -12.78
N SER A 155 13.11 10.78 -12.79
CA SER A 155 13.85 11.41 -13.89
C SER A 155 15.31 10.94 -13.91
N PHE A 156 15.49 9.64 -14.08
CA PHE A 156 16.77 8.95 -13.97
C PHE A 156 16.93 7.97 -15.14
N VAL A 157 18.04 8.08 -15.86
CA VAL A 157 18.39 7.20 -16.99
C VAL A 157 19.63 6.40 -16.62
N PHE A 158 19.58 5.09 -16.84
CA PHE A 158 20.67 4.19 -16.51
C PHE A 158 21.21 3.50 -17.77
N LEU A 159 22.43 3.87 -18.16
CA LEU A 159 23.11 3.34 -19.34
C LEU A 159 24.16 2.31 -18.93
N LEU A 160 23.98 1.07 -19.38
CA LEU A 160 24.82 -0.08 -19.07
C LEU A 160 25.53 -0.59 -20.32
N ASP A 161 26.69 -1.20 -20.15
CA ASP A 161 27.43 -1.81 -21.24
C ASP A 161 26.74 -3.11 -21.71
N ASP A 162 26.71 -3.34 -23.03
CA ASP A 162 26.06 -4.51 -23.59
C ASP A 162 26.80 -5.83 -23.28
N ASP A 163 28.10 -5.77 -22.97
CA ASP A 163 28.88 -6.92 -22.48
C ASP A 163 28.37 -7.47 -21.13
N ASP A 164 27.62 -6.66 -20.38
CA ASP A 164 27.05 -7.03 -19.07
C ASP A 164 25.63 -7.57 -19.17
N ALA A 165 25.02 -7.63 -20.36
CA ALA A 165 23.66 -8.13 -20.56
C ALA A 165 23.49 -9.57 -20.05
N ASP A 166 24.52 -10.41 -20.25
CA ASP A 166 24.56 -11.81 -19.82
C ASP A 166 25.36 -12.01 -18.52
N ALA A 167 25.57 -10.94 -17.74
CA ALA A 167 26.26 -11.06 -16.45
C ALA A 167 25.39 -11.85 -15.45
N PRO A 168 25.90 -12.99 -14.91
CA PRO A 168 25.18 -13.68 -13.85
C PRO A 168 25.14 -12.78 -12.62
N ALA A 169 23.93 -12.54 -12.14
CA ALA A 169 23.61 -11.69 -11.01
C ALA A 169 22.65 -12.45 -10.08
N TYR A 170 22.63 -12.07 -8.81
CA TYR A 170 21.66 -12.61 -7.87
C TYR A 170 20.34 -11.86 -8.03
N GLY A 171 19.26 -12.61 -8.27
CA GLY A 171 17.91 -12.06 -8.22
C GLY A 171 17.50 -11.70 -6.79
N ARG A 172 16.29 -11.17 -6.63
CA ARG A 172 15.68 -11.05 -5.30
C ARG A 172 15.69 -12.43 -4.62
N PRO A 173 15.91 -12.53 -3.29
CA PRO A 173 15.74 -13.78 -2.57
C PRO A 173 14.35 -14.32 -2.90
N VAL A 174 14.32 -15.39 -3.68
CA VAL A 174 13.11 -16.16 -3.90
C VAL A 174 13.01 -17.15 -2.74
N PRO A 175 11.80 -17.45 -2.22
CA PRO A 175 11.63 -18.50 -1.23
C PRO A 175 12.37 -19.76 -1.68
N LEU A 176 12.96 -20.50 -0.73
CA LEU A 176 13.70 -21.72 -1.05
C LEU A 176 12.87 -22.66 -1.95
N LEU A 177 11.56 -22.72 -1.71
CA LEU A 177 10.62 -23.47 -2.54
C LEU A 177 10.59 -23.01 -4.01
N ALA A 178 10.67 -21.71 -4.28
CA ALA A 178 10.76 -21.15 -5.63
C ALA A 178 12.16 -21.29 -6.26
N LEU A 179 13.20 -21.50 -5.44
CA LEU A 179 14.54 -21.86 -5.92
C LEU A 179 14.64 -23.35 -6.26
N LEU A 180 13.93 -24.20 -5.52
CA LEU A 180 13.83 -25.65 -5.73
C LEU A 180 12.89 -26.01 -6.89
N ASP A 181 12.03 -25.08 -7.33
CA ASP A 181 11.16 -25.20 -8.51
C ASP A 181 11.36 -24.02 -9.50
N PRO A 182 12.28 -24.14 -10.48
CA PRO A 182 12.62 -23.09 -11.44
C PRO A 182 11.46 -22.60 -12.32
N ARG A 183 10.36 -23.36 -12.41
CA ARG A 183 9.16 -22.96 -13.19
C ARG A 183 8.40 -21.81 -12.53
N LEU A 184 8.59 -21.59 -11.22
CA LEU A 184 8.05 -20.43 -10.49
C LEU A 184 8.80 -19.12 -10.82
N VAL A 185 10.02 -19.21 -11.36
CA VAL A 185 10.87 -18.05 -11.72
C VAL A 185 10.80 -17.75 -13.23
N ALA A 186 10.50 -18.73 -14.07
CA ALA A 186 10.57 -18.61 -15.53
C ALA A 186 9.24 -18.18 -16.19
N THR A 187 8.90 -16.88 -16.14
CA THR A 187 8.21 -16.22 -17.28
C THR A 187 8.62 -14.75 -17.36
N VAL A 188 9.73 -14.46 -18.03
CA VAL A 188 9.90 -13.20 -18.75
C VAL A 188 10.29 -13.54 -20.19
N PRO A 189 9.34 -13.42 -21.12
CA PRO A 189 9.65 -12.89 -22.43
C PRO A 189 8.97 -11.52 -22.60
N ALA A 190 9.76 -10.51 -22.94
CA ALA A 190 9.29 -9.22 -23.44
C ALA A 190 8.63 -9.39 -24.84
N PRO A 191 7.75 -8.47 -25.26
CA PRO A 191 6.68 -8.74 -26.22
C PRO A 191 7.14 -8.61 -27.69
N ARG A 192 6.50 -9.36 -28.60
CA ARG A 192 6.39 -8.97 -30.00
C ARG A 192 5.00 -8.37 -30.25
N PRO A 193 4.88 -7.24 -30.97
CA PRO A 193 3.60 -6.65 -31.30
C PRO A 193 2.98 -7.38 -32.50
N SER A 194 1.71 -7.80 -32.38
CA SER A 194 0.87 -8.13 -33.52
C SER A 194 -0.46 -7.37 -33.43
N VAL A 195 -0.64 -6.48 -34.39
CA VAL A 195 -1.80 -5.61 -34.68
C VAL A 195 -3.03 -6.46 -35.06
N PRO A 196 -4.26 -5.98 -34.82
CA PRO A 196 -5.44 -6.80 -34.55
C PRO A 196 -6.26 -7.14 -35.78
N ALA A 197 -7.02 -8.25 -35.71
CA ALA A 197 -8.17 -8.49 -36.56
C ALA A 197 -9.46 -8.39 -35.71
N ALA A 198 -10.30 -7.43 -36.06
CA ALA A 198 -11.70 -7.32 -35.62
C ALA A 198 -12.63 -7.90 -36.73
N PRO A 199 -13.96 -7.88 -36.55
CA PRO A 199 -14.83 -8.71 -35.69
C PRO A 199 -15.82 -9.53 -36.57
N PRO A 200 -16.87 -10.18 -36.01
CA PRO A 200 -18.16 -9.50 -36.07
C PRO A 200 -19.10 -9.72 -34.87
N ALA A 201 -20.06 -8.79 -34.78
CA ALA A 201 -21.07 -8.60 -33.75
C ALA A 201 -22.14 -9.71 -33.70
N ILE A 202 -22.67 -9.92 -32.49
CA ILE A 202 -23.91 -10.68 -32.24
C ILE A 202 -24.90 -9.73 -31.52
N PRO A 203 -26.18 -9.66 -31.94
CA PRO A 203 -27.15 -8.67 -31.47
C PRO A 203 -27.83 -9.03 -30.14
N ALA A 204 -28.43 -7.99 -29.57
CA ALA A 204 -29.08 -7.83 -28.28
C ALA A 204 -30.14 -8.88 -27.89
N GLN A 205 -30.12 -9.28 -26.61
CA GLN A 205 -31.28 -9.82 -25.88
C GLN A 205 -31.64 -8.86 -24.75
N ALA A 206 -32.67 -8.04 -24.99
CA ALA A 206 -33.14 -6.99 -24.07
C ALA A 206 -34.62 -7.19 -23.66
N GLU A 207 -35.22 -8.36 -23.87
CA GLU A 207 -36.65 -8.58 -23.65
C GLU A 207 -36.99 -9.47 -22.43
N GLU A 208 -36.01 -10.09 -21.75
CA GLU A 208 -36.30 -11.09 -20.70
C GLU A 208 -36.38 -10.51 -19.27
N ILE A 209 -36.03 -9.24 -19.06
CA ILE A 209 -36.05 -8.59 -17.73
C ILE A 209 -37.41 -7.95 -17.41
N LYS A 210 -38.30 -7.79 -18.41
CA LYS A 210 -39.59 -7.12 -18.22
C LYS A 210 -40.69 -8.03 -17.64
N ALA A 211 -40.54 -9.35 -17.74
CA ALA A 211 -41.57 -10.32 -17.35
C ALA A 211 -41.59 -10.70 -15.85
N ILE A 212 -40.56 -10.35 -15.08
CA ILE A 212 -40.49 -10.68 -13.63
C ILE A 212 -40.97 -9.50 -12.76
N ALA A 213 -41.04 -8.28 -13.32
CA ALA A 213 -41.41 -7.07 -12.59
C ALA A 213 -42.93 -6.86 -12.40
N GLU A 214 -43.78 -7.64 -13.09
CA GLU A 214 -45.23 -7.37 -13.15
C GLU A 214 -46.10 -8.31 -12.27
N VAL A 215 -45.50 -9.28 -11.57
CA VAL A 215 -46.24 -10.30 -10.79
C VAL A 215 -46.31 -10.00 -9.26
N LEU A 216 -45.63 -8.97 -8.74
CA LEU A 216 -45.56 -8.73 -7.28
C LEU A 216 -46.18 -7.41 -6.80
N ALA A 217 -46.97 -6.71 -7.63
CA ALA A 217 -47.68 -5.50 -7.22
C ALA A 217 -49.09 -5.82 -6.68
N SER A 218 -49.20 -6.18 -5.39
CA SER A 218 -50.40 -5.89 -4.58
C SER A 218 -50.10 -5.96 -3.07
N PRO A 219 -50.47 -4.92 -2.27
CA PRO A 219 -50.12 -4.81 -0.86
C PRO A 219 -51.22 -5.33 0.10
N SER A 220 -50.81 -5.83 1.27
CA SER A 220 -51.67 -6.04 2.44
C SER A 220 -51.05 -5.37 3.70
N PRO A 221 -51.86 -4.75 4.58
CA PRO A 221 -51.37 -3.89 5.67
C PRO A 221 -50.97 -4.65 6.95
N PRO A 222 -50.17 -4.02 7.84
CA PRO A 222 -49.61 -4.66 9.03
C PRO A 222 -50.51 -4.57 10.27
N ALA A 223 -50.51 -5.62 11.07
CA ALA A 223 -51.06 -5.66 12.43
C ALA A 223 -49.95 -5.44 13.47
N ALA A 224 -50.23 -4.55 14.42
CA ALA A 224 -49.38 -4.18 15.53
C ALA A 224 -49.39 -5.22 16.66
N ALA A 225 -48.25 -5.41 17.33
CA ALA A 225 -48.19 -5.97 18.67
C ALA A 225 -47.03 -5.33 19.46
N THR A 226 -47.42 -4.54 20.46
CA THR A 226 -46.68 -4.08 21.64
C THR A 226 -46.43 -5.21 22.63
N THR A 227 -45.29 -5.20 23.35
CA THR A 227 -45.18 -5.02 24.83
C THR A 227 -43.77 -5.33 25.36
N ASP A 228 -43.29 -4.43 26.23
CA ASP A 228 -42.56 -4.59 27.53
C ASP A 228 -41.54 -5.72 27.74
N ASP A 229 -40.29 -5.43 28.08
CA ASP A 229 -39.73 -4.91 29.37
C ASP A 229 -39.35 -6.06 30.33
N THR A 230 -38.05 -6.22 30.65
CA THR A 230 -37.52 -6.45 32.02
C THR A 230 -36.01 -6.70 32.09
N LEU A 231 -35.39 -5.99 33.04
CA LEU A 231 -34.06 -6.16 33.65
C LEU A 231 -33.89 -7.49 34.42
N ALA A 232 -32.64 -7.98 34.53
CA ALA A 232 -31.94 -8.38 35.78
C ALA A 232 -30.60 -9.09 35.42
N ALA A 233 -29.43 -8.54 35.79
CA ALA A 233 -28.64 -8.82 37.02
C ALA A 233 -28.12 -10.28 37.09
N ALA A 234 -26.83 -10.52 36.80
CA ALA A 234 -25.68 -10.50 37.72
C ALA A 234 -25.47 -11.84 38.45
N THR A 235 -24.32 -12.51 38.22
CA THR A 235 -23.58 -13.19 39.30
C THR A 235 -22.12 -13.44 38.91
N GLU A 236 -21.25 -13.00 39.82
CA GLU A 236 -19.81 -13.24 39.94
C GLU A 236 -19.55 -14.70 40.36
N HIS A 237 -18.41 -15.29 39.97
CA HIS A 237 -17.70 -16.32 40.75
C HIS A 237 -16.20 -16.30 40.44
N ASP A 238 -15.49 -15.57 41.30
CA ASP A 238 -14.37 -15.97 42.15
C ASP A 238 -13.31 -17.02 41.75
N GLU A 239 -12.07 -16.57 41.98
CA GLU A 239 -10.89 -17.24 42.58
C GLU A 239 -10.24 -18.52 42.00
N ALA A 240 -9.11 -18.26 41.30
CA ALA A 240 -7.72 -18.51 41.74
C ALA A 240 -7.08 -19.95 41.71
N PRO A 241 -5.73 -20.02 41.57
CA PRO A 241 -4.97 -21.12 40.92
C PRO A 241 -4.00 -21.78 41.94
N PRO A 242 -2.75 -22.22 41.62
CA PRO A 242 -2.14 -22.87 40.45
C PRO A 242 -1.50 -24.24 40.83
N THR A 243 -0.91 -24.98 39.87
CA THR A 243 0.16 -25.94 40.23
C THR A 243 1.25 -26.01 39.17
N VAL A 244 2.47 -25.83 39.68
CA VAL A 244 3.80 -25.79 39.08
C VAL A 244 4.24 -27.17 38.60
N SER A 245 4.97 -27.25 37.47
CA SER A 245 6.09 -28.19 37.30
C SER A 245 7.03 -27.74 36.17
N GLU A 246 8.24 -27.39 36.58
CA GLU A 246 9.43 -27.08 35.79
C GLU A 246 10.31 -28.35 35.61
N PRO A 247 11.45 -28.31 34.88
CA PRO A 247 11.80 -29.32 33.89
C PRO A 247 13.04 -30.17 34.27
N ALA A 248 13.43 -31.08 33.37
CA ALA A 248 14.72 -31.76 33.42
C ALA A 248 15.27 -32.08 32.01
N PRO A 249 16.60 -32.23 31.85
CA PRO A 249 17.31 -31.79 30.65
C PRO A 249 18.21 -32.86 29.97
N VAL A 250 18.93 -32.40 28.93
CA VAL A 250 20.21 -32.91 28.38
C VAL A 250 20.20 -34.22 27.56
N LEU A 251 20.65 -34.11 26.30
CA LEU A 251 21.75 -34.94 25.77
C LEU A 251 22.31 -34.35 24.46
N GLU A 252 23.57 -33.92 24.55
CA GLU A 252 24.50 -33.73 23.44
C GLU A 252 24.87 -35.08 22.81
N ALA A 253 25.10 -35.12 21.51
CA ALA A 253 26.20 -35.90 20.91
C ALA A 253 26.47 -35.42 19.48
N GLN A 254 27.72 -35.03 19.28
CA GLN A 254 28.39 -34.79 18.01
C GLN A 254 28.51 -36.11 17.23
N ASP A 255 28.56 -36.08 15.89
CA ASP A 255 29.66 -36.77 15.19
C ASP A 255 29.89 -36.25 13.77
N GLN A 256 31.16 -36.19 13.42
CA GLN A 256 31.73 -35.79 12.14
C GLN A 256 31.84 -37.01 11.22
N GLY A 257 31.79 -36.79 9.90
CA GLY A 257 32.02 -37.86 8.93
C GLY A 257 32.46 -37.31 7.57
N GLU A 258 33.70 -37.63 7.21
CA GLU A 258 34.51 -37.10 6.12
C GLU A 258 34.09 -37.50 4.70
N LEU A 259 34.42 -36.61 3.77
CA LEU A 259 35.00 -36.78 2.42
C LEU A 259 34.86 -38.14 1.70
N ARG A 260 34.34 -38.08 0.46
CA ARG A 260 34.87 -38.92 -0.62
C ARG A 260 34.64 -38.33 -2.01
N ASP A 261 35.67 -38.48 -2.83
CA ASP A 261 35.86 -37.98 -4.20
C ASP A 261 34.93 -38.59 -5.27
N GLU A 262 34.78 -37.79 -6.34
CA GLU A 262 34.29 -38.01 -7.72
C GLU A 262 34.68 -39.35 -8.40
N PRO A 263 34.03 -39.83 -9.50
CA PRO A 263 33.75 -39.03 -10.71
C PRO A 263 32.51 -39.34 -11.59
N GLU A 264 32.15 -38.30 -12.35
CA GLU A 264 31.83 -38.26 -13.79
C GLU A 264 31.26 -39.52 -14.49
N ALA A 265 29.96 -39.47 -14.83
CA ALA A 265 29.40 -40.24 -15.94
C ALA A 265 28.22 -39.49 -16.56
N ALA A 266 28.48 -38.85 -17.70
CA ALA A 266 27.48 -38.31 -18.60
C ALA A 266 26.52 -39.43 -19.06
N ARG A 267 25.23 -39.29 -18.74
CA ARG A 267 24.15 -40.04 -19.39
C ARG A 267 23.11 -39.06 -19.91
N ALA A 268 22.79 -39.25 -21.18
CA ALA A 268 21.75 -38.55 -21.92
C ALA A 268 20.42 -38.60 -21.16
N ILE A 269 19.81 -37.44 -20.95
CA ILE A 269 18.44 -37.32 -20.47
C ILE A 269 17.56 -37.37 -21.73
N GLU A 270 16.94 -38.53 -21.94
CA GLU A 270 15.74 -38.67 -22.77
C GLU A 270 14.68 -37.70 -22.23
N ALA A 271 13.86 -37.17 -23.15
CA ALA A 271 12.76 -36.27 -22.81
C ALA A 271 11.72 -37.02 -21.96
N ASP A 272 11.89 -36.96 -20.64
CA ASP A 272 10.91 -37.40 -19.66
C ASP A 272 9.86 -36.30 -19.44
N ASP A 273 8.59 -36.70 -19.56
CA ASP A 273 7.41 -35.89 -19.23
C ASP A 273 7.58 -35.22 -17.86
N GLU A 274 7.46 -33.89 -17.84
CA GLU A 274 7.57 -33.07 -16.65
C GLU A 274 6.52 -33.50 -15.59
N PRO A 275 6.91 -33.73 -14.32
CA PRO A 275 5.95 -33.92 -13.25
C PRO A 275 5.26 -32.59 -12.94
N ALA A 276 3.93 -32.62 -12.93
CA ALA A 276 3.08 -31.51 -12.50
C ALA A 276 3.41 -31.15 -11.05
N VAL A 277 3.77 -29.89 -10.79
CA VAL A 277 3.98 -29.40 -9.43
C VAL A 277 2.61 -29.19 -8.80
N GLU A 278 2.35 -29.96 -7.76
CA GLU A 278 1.18 -29.81 -6.90
C GLU A 278 1.30 -28.46 -6.17
N LEU A 279 0.45 -27.49 -6.56
CA LEU A 279 0.06 -26.41 -5.65
C LEU A 279 -0.31 -27.03 -4.29
N PRO A 280 -0.12 -26.35 -3.15
CA PRO A 280 -0.72 -26.79 -1.88
C PRO A 280 -2.14 -27.23 -2.19
N THR A 281 -2.42 -28.50 -1.94
CA THR A 281 -3.67 -29.12 -2.39
C THR A 281 -4.77 -28.31 -1.75
N TYR A 282 -5.45 -27.50 -2.55
CA TYR A 282 -6.63 -26.81 -2.11
C TYR A 282 -7.65 -27.90 -1.82
N GLU A 283 -7.78 -28.26 -0.55
CA GLU A 283 -8.89 -29.06 -0.12
C GLU A 283 -10.14 -28.19 -0.32
N PRO A 284 -11.03 -28.56 -1.25
CA PRO A 284 -12.21 -27.75 -1.49
C PRO A 284 -12.98 -27.66 -0.19
N VAL A 285 -13.18 -26.42 0.27
CA VAL A 285 -14.03 -26.15 1.44
C VAL A 285 -15.36 -26.86 1.24
N ASP A 286 -15.85 -27.50 2.31
CA ASP A 286 -17.08 -28.27 2.29
C ASP A 286 -18.21 -27.47 1.60
N ARG A 287 -18.85 -28.12 0.62
CA ARG A 287 -19.96 -27.55 -0.14
C ARG A 287 -21.07 -27.09 0.80
N ASP A 288 -21.34 -27.82 1.87
CA ASP A 288 -22.39 -27.49 2.83
C ASP A 288 -22.07 -26.21 3.61
N VAL A 289 -20.79 -25.97 3.95
CA VAL A 289 -20.32 -24.73 4.56
C VAL A 289 -20.50 -23.54 3.59
N THR A 290 -20.07 -23.71 2.34
CA THR A 290 -20.22 -22.68 1.30
C THR A 290 -21.69 -22.32 1.07
N LEU A 291 -22.57 -23.33 0.97
CA LEU A 291 -24.00 -23.13 0.82
C LEU A 291 -24.65 -22.56 2.08
N GLY A 292 -24.15 -22.86 3.28
CA GLY A 292 -24.59 -22.28 4.54
C GLY A 292 -24.42 -20.76 4.56
N HIS A 293 -23.22 -20.27 4.21
CA HIS A 293 -22.96 -18.85 4.07
C HIS A 293 -23.83 -18.19 3.00
N ALA A 294 -23.95 -18.82 1.83
CA ALA A 294 -24.80 -18.29 0.75
C ALA A 294 -26.28 -18.21 1.16
N ARG A 295 -26.82 -19.21 1.86
CA ARG A 295 -28.20 -19.17 2.34
C ARG A 295 -28.42 -18.03 3.32
N ALA A 296 -27.53 -17.89 4.31
CA ALA A 296 -27.64 -16.82 5.31
C ALA A 296 -27.60 -15.42 4.67
N LEU A 297 -26.78 -15.21 3.63
CA LEU A 297 -26.77 -13.94 2.88
C LEU A 297 -28.03 -13.76 2.03
N ALA A 298 -28.57 -14.82 1.44
CA ALA A 298 -29.77 -14.77 0.61
C ALA A 298 -31.06 -14.50 1.42
N ASP A 299 -31.06 -14.84 2.70
CA ASP A 299 -32.17 -14.61 3.63
C ASP A 299 -32.28 -13.13 4.06
N LEU A 300 -31.22 -12.33 3.88
CA LEU A 300 -31.19 -10.89 4.16
C LEU A 300 -31.88 -10.06 3.07
N ARG A 301 -33.13 -10.37 2.79
CA ARG A 301 -33.94 -9.63 1.81
C ARG A 301 -34.42 -8.32 2.40
N GLY A 302 -34.44 -7.28 1.57
CA GLY A 302 -35.00 -5.97 1.91
C GLY A 302 -34.05 -5.04 2.70
N PRO A 303 -34.57 -3.89 3.16
CA PRO A 303 -33.79 -2.92 3.91
C PRO A 303 -33.45 -3.47 5.29
N GLN A 304 -32.16 -3.55 5.59
CA GLN A 304 -31.64 -4.03 6.86
C GLN A 304 -30.92 -2.90 7.60
N PRO A 305 -30.97 -2.86 8.94
CA PRO A 305 -30.17 -1.90 9.70
C PRO A 305 -28.68 -2.20 9.54
N LEU A 306 -27.84 -1.16 9.57
CA LEU A 306 -26.39 -1.30 9.39
C LEU A 306 -25.72 -2.23 10.41
N SER A 307 -26.28 -2.37 11.61
CA SER A 307 -25.79 -3.33 12.60
C SER A 307 -25.95 -4.79 12.16
N VAL A 308 -27.10 -5.15 11.58
CA VAL A 308 -27.35 -6.49 11.03
C VAL A 308 -26.42 -6.74 9.84
N LEU A 309 -26.31 -5.76 8.94
CA LEU A 309 -25.41 -5.85 7.79
C LEU A 309 -23.94 -6.02 8.21
N LYS A 310 -23.48 -5.31 9.24
CA LYS A 310 -22.14 -5.47 9.83
C LYS A 310 -21.91 -6.89 10.36
N THR A 311 -22.85 -7.43 11.12
CA THR A 311 -22.75 -8.79 11.66
C THR A 311 -22.71 -9.83 10.54
N CYS A 312 -23.61 -9.71 9.56
CA CYS A 312 -23.63 -10.62 8.42
C CYS A 312 -22.40 -10.50 7.53
N PHE A 313 -21.82 -9.29 7.43
CA PHE A 313 -20.55 -9.08 6.74
C PHE A 313 -19.43 -9.93 7.35
N LEU A 314 -19.27 -9.87 8.67
CA LEU A 314 -18.26 -10.65 9.38
C LEU A 314 -18.52 -12.16 9.34
N SER A 315 -19.76 -12.58 9.61
CA SER A 315 -20.07 -13.99 9.82
C SER A 315 -20.24 -14.79 8.53
N HIS A 316 -20.61 -14.12 7.41
CA HIS A 316 -21.00 -14.82 6.19
C HIS A 316 -20.45 -14.21 4.91
N TYR A 317 -20.38 -12.87 4.79
CA TYR A 317 -19.85 -12.24 3.57
C TYR A 317 -18.35 -12.48 3.41
N LEU A 318 -17.55 -12.15 4.43
CA LEU A 318 -16.10 -12.31 4.38
C LEU A 318 -15.67 -13.78 4.18
N PRO A 319 -16.16 -14.76 4.97
CA PRO A 319 -15.81 -16.16 4.74
C PRO A 319 -16.18 -16.63 3.34
N LEU A 320 -17.35 -16.24 2.82
CA LEU A 320 -17.75 -16.60 1.47
C LEU A 320 -16.85 -15.93 0.41
N GLY A 321 -16.48 -14.67 0.62
CA GLY A 321 -15.55 -13.95 -0.25
C GLY A 321 -14.18 -14.61 -0.31
N GLU A 322 -13.67 -15.10 0.82
CA GLU A 322 -12.41 -15.85 0.89
C GLU A 322 -12.52 -17.18 0.14
N ILE A 323 -13.58 -17.97 0.37
CA ILE A 323 -13.82 -19.22 -0.38
C ILE A 323 -13.87 -18.94 -1.89
N LEU A 324 -14.58 -17.88 -2.30
CA LEU A 324 -14.67 -17.47 -3.71
C LEU A 324 -13.34 -16.96 -4.27
N PHE A 325 -12.47 -16.38 -3.45
CA PHE A 325 -11.16 -15.92 -3.86
C PHE A 325 -10.21 -17.11 -4.04
N GLU A 326 -10.14 -18.01 -3.07
CA GLU A 326 -9.29 -19.21 -3.10
C GLU A 326 -9.72 -20.16 -4.23
N ALA A 327 -11.02 -20.43 -4.39
CA ALA A 327 -11.51 -21.27 -5.47
C ALA A 327 -11.07 -20.75 -6.86
N ARG A 328 -11.14 -19.44 -7.08
CA ARG A 328 -10.64 -18.81 -8.32
C ARG A 328 -9.12 -18.91 -8.46
N ALA A 329 -8.38 -18.70 -7.37
CA ALA A 329 -6.92 -18.82 -7.35
C ALA A 329 -6.47 -20.23 -7.76
N HIS A 330 -7.25 -21.25 -7.44
CA HIS A 330 -7.00 -22.65 -7.79
C HIS A 330 -7.71 -23.12 -9.06
N GLY A 331 -8.41 -22.23 -9.79
CA GLY A 331 -9.13 -22.59 -11.02
C GLY A 331 -10.34 -23.49 -10.80
N VAL A 332 -10.89 -23.53 -9.58
CA VAL A 332 -12.08 -24.29 -9.21
C VAL A 332 -13.32 -23.47 -9.57
N GLU A 333 -14.21 -24.04 -10.38
CA GLU A 333 -15.49 -23.42 -10.70
C GLU A 333 -16.42 -23.42 -9.48
N VAL A 334 -16.94 -22.24 -9.13
CA VAL A 334 -17.94 -22.08 -8.09
C VAL A 334 -19.32 -21.92 -8.73
N GLU A 335 -20.35 -22.49 -8.10
CA GLU A 335 -21.73 -22.39 -8.57
C GLU A 335 -22.11 -20.90 -8.80
N PRO A 336 -22.56 -20.51 -10.02
CA PRO A 336 -22.84 -19.11 -10.36
C PRO A 336 -23.84 -18.43 -9.41
N ARG A 337 -24.75 -19.22 -8.83
CA ARG A 337 -25.72 -18.77 -7.84
C ARG A 337 -25.05 -18.25 -6.56
N VAL A 338 -23.97 -18.87 -6.11
CA VAL A 338 -23.23 -18.46 -4.91
C VAL A 338 -22.56 -17.10 -5.13
N ALA A 339 -21.88 -16.93 -6.27
CA ALA A 339 -21.28 -15.66 -6.67
C ALA A 339 -22.35 -14.55 -6.85
N ALA A 340 -23.53 -14.89 -7.36
CA ALA A 340 -24.65 -13.97 -7.51
C ALA A 340 -25.22 -13.51 -6.14
N VAL A 341 -25.30 -14.40 -5.15
CA VAL A 341 -25.72 -14.06 -3.78
C VAL A 341 -24.71 -13.13 -3.12
N HIS A 342 -23.41 -13.44 -3.20
CA HIS A 342 -22.35 -12.57 -2.68
C HIS A 342 -22.44 -11.16 -3.30
N SER A 343 -22.56 -11.08 -4.62
CA SER A 343 -22.74 -9.81 -5.33
C SER A 343 -24.06 -9.10 -4.98
N GLY A 344 -25.11 -9.85 -4.66
CA GLY A 344 -26.40 -9.33 -4.22
C GLY A 344 -26.32 -8.64 -2.86
N PHE A 345 -25.65 -9.27 -1.88
CA PHE A 345 -25.39 -8.64 -0.59
C PHE A 345 -24.56 -7.36 -0.76
N ARG A 346 -23.50 -7.41 -1.59
CA ARG A 346 -22.64 -6.25 -1.86
C ARG A 346 -23.45 -5.02 -2.30
N ARG A 347 -24.34 -5.20 -3.29
CA ARG A 347 -25.22 -4.13 -3.79
C ARG A 347 -26.24 -3.65 -2.74
N ASN A 348 -26.78 -4.56 -1.92
CA ASN A 348 -27.71 -4.19 -0.86
C ASN A 348 -27.03 -3.32 0.20
N PHE A 349 -25.82 -3.72 0.62
CA PHE A 349 -25.01 -2.95 1.56
C PHE A 349 -24.66 -1.57 0.99
N GLU A 350 -24.17 -1.52 -0.25
CA GLU A 350 -23.77 -0.28 -0.92
C GLU A 350 -24.90 0.74 -0.95
N ARG A 351 -26.11 0.28 -1.30
CA ARG A 351 -27.32 1.11 -1.28
C ARG A 351 -27.67 1.56 0.14
N ALA A 352 -27.74 0.64 1.09
CA ALA A 352 -28.12 0.95 2.47
C ALA A 352 -27.15 1.94 3.12
N TYR A 353 -25.84 1.79 2.87
CA TYR A 353 -24.82 2.69 3.40
C TYR A 353 -24.87 4.06 2.72
N SER A 354 -25.01 4.10 1.39
CA SER A 354 -25.14 5.35 0.64
C SER A 354 -26.37 6.16 1.05
N ASP A 355 -27.50 5.49 1.28
CA ASP A 355 -28.75 6.12 1.73
C ASP A 355 -28.63 6.65 3.17
N ALA A 356 -27.91 5.93 4.05
CA ALA A 356 -27.73 6.32 5.45
C ALA A 356 -26.69 7.43 5.64
N PHE A 357 -25.60 7.43 4.87
CA PHE A 357 -24.42 8.27 5.09
C PHE A 357 -24.71 9.78 5.22
N PRO A 358 -25.54 10.41 4.36
CA PRO A 358 -25.87 11.84 4.47
C PRO A 358 -26.50 12.22 5.82
N THR A 359 -27.15 11.27 6.50
CA THR A 359 -27.82 11.51 7.78
C THR A 359 -26.87 11.50 8.98
N PHE A 360 -25.64 10.98 8.82
CA PHE A 360 -24.69 10.85 9.92
C PHE A 360 -24.22 12.20 10.47
N ALA A 361 -23.98 13.16 9.58
CA ALA A 361 -23.62 14.53 9.98
C ALA A 361 -24.76 15.26 10.69
N LEU A 362 -26.02 14.95 10.33
CA LEU A 362 -27.21 15.63 10.85
C LEU A 362 -27.71 15.07 12.17
N THR A 363 -27.69 13.74 12.31
CA THR A 363 -28.33 13.06 13.45
C THR A 363 -27.35 12.72 14.57
N GLY A 364 -26.05 12.67 14.28
CA GLY A 364 -25.02 12.13 15.18
C GLY A 364 -25.14 10.62 15.44
N LYS A 365 -26.21 9.97 14.97
CA LYS A 365 -26.43 8.53 15.07
C LYS A 365 -25.71 7.85 13.91
N ARG A 366 -24.47 7.47 14.14
CA ARG A 366 -23.60 6.83 13.15
C ARG A 366 -22.89 5.62 13.76
N PRO A 367 -22.48 4.64 12.93
CA PRO A 367 -21.54 3.61 13.40
C PRO A 367 -20.21 4.24 13.82
N LYS A 368 -19.37 3.50 14.55
CA LYS A 368 -17.98 3.93 14.80
C LYS A 368 -17.26 4.09 13.46
N MET A 369 -16.73 5.28 13.21
CA MET A 369 -16.09 5.64 11.95
C MET A 369 -14.57 5.79 12.12
N VAL A 370 -13.85 5.85 11.01
CA VAL A 370 -12.39 6.07 10.98
C VAL A 370 -11.97 7.34 11.72
N LEU A 371 -12.74 8.41 11.57
CA LEU A 371 -12.52 9.67 12.30
C LEU A 371 -12.60 9.53 13.84
N ASP A 372 -13.24 8.47 14.35
CA ASP A 372 -13.32 8.18 15.80
C ASP A 372 -12.07 7.43 16.31
N ALA A 373 -11.14 7.02 15.44
CA ALA A 373 -9.97 6.20 15.77
C ALA A 373 -9.11 6.78 16.91
N PHE A 374 -8.92 8.10 16.95
CA PHE A 374 -8.15 8.74 18.01
C PHE A 374 -8.82 8.66 19.38
N GLU A 375 -10.15 8.80 19.42
CA GLU A 375 -10.92 8.73 20.66
C GLU A 375 -10.94 7.29 21.19
N GLU A 376 -11.10 6.31 20.30
CA GLU A 376 -11.01 4.89 20.62
C GLU A 376 -9.61 4.49 21.10
N ALA A 377 -8.55 4.91 20.40
CA ALA A 377 -7.17 4.66 20.82
C ALA A 377 -6.90 5.26 22.21
N THR A 378 -7.40 6.47 22.48
CA THR A 378 -7.25 7.12 23.79
C THR A 378 -8.00 6.37 24.89
N ARG A 379 -9.24 5.92 24.61
CA ARG A 379 -10.05 5.10 25.53
C ARG A 379 -9.32 3.81 25.87
N LEU A 380 -8.81 3.10 24.86
CA LEU A 380 -8.08 1.86 24.99
C LEU A 380 -6.74 2.02 25.72
N ALA A 381 -6.01 3.11 25.46
CA ALA A 381 -4.74 3.39 26.12
C ALA A 381 -4.93 3.59 27.62
N ARG A 382 -6.00 4.30 28.02
CA ARG A 382 -6.37 4.45 29.43
C ARG A 382 -6.78 3.15 30.07
N ALA A 383 -7.63 2.36 29.40
CA ALA A 383 -8.10 1.07 29.92
C ALA A 383 -6.96 0.07 30.11
N SER A 384 -5.97 0.08 29.22
CA SER A 384 -4.78 -0.78 29.30
C SER A 384 -3.67 -0.25 30.20
N GLY A 385 -3.74 1.00 30.66
CA GLY A 385 -2.67 1.64 31.43
C GLY A 385 -1.40 1.92 30.62
N ALA A 386 -1.54 2.16 29.32
CA ALA A 386 -0.43 2.60 28.46
C ALA A 386 -0.07 4.06 28.78
N ARG A 387 1.23 4.36 28.85
CA ARG A 387 1.76 5.72 29.08
C ARG A 387 1.82 6.54 27.81
N SER A 388 1.98 5.87 26.68
CA SER A 388 2.04 6.48 25.37
C SER A 388 1.10 5.77 24.38
N THR A 389 0.76 6.44 23.28
CA THR A 389 -0.10 5.89 22.22
C THR A 389 0.54 6.18 20.88
N SER A 390 0.70 5.15 20.05
CA SER A 390 1.17 5.22 18.68
C SER A 390 0.05 4.79 17.75
N LEU A 391 -0.48 5.73 16.96
CA LEU A 391 -1.47 5.42 15.93
C LEU A 391 -0.75 5.11 14.61
N LEU A 392 -1.10 3.97 14.01
CA LEU A 392 -0.59 3.51 12.72
C LEU A 392 -1.75 3.35 11.74
N LEU A 393 -1.86 4.30 10.81
CA LEU A 393 -2.78 4.27 9.70
C LEU A 393 -2.18 3.42 8.57
N VAL A 394 -2.97 2.49 8.03
CA VAL A 394 -2.60 1.69 6.85
C VAL A 394 -3.57 2.01 5.72
N PRO A 395 -3.17 2.84 4.74
CA PRO A 395 -4.05 3.23 3.66
C PRO A 395 -4.50 2.04 2.80
N GLY A 396 -5.80 1.91 2.55
CA GLY A 396 -6.36 0.82 1.74
C GLY A 396 -6.51 -0.52 2.49
N LEU A 397 -6.42 -0.54 3.83
CA LEU A 397 -6.50 -1.77 4.62
C LEU A 397 -7.92 -2.36 4.61
N ARG A 398 -8.14 -3.31 3.69
CA ARG A 398 -9.34 -4.15 3.67
C ARG A 398 -9.38 -5.10 4.87
N VAL A 399 -10.58 -5.52 5.25
CA VAL A 399 -10.78 -6.40 6.43
C VAL A 399 -10.16 -7.77 6.26
N ASP A 400 -10.26 -8.39 5.09
CA ASP A 400 -9.64 -9.68 4.77
C ASP A 400 -8.10 -9.62 4.89
N LEU A 401 -7.49 -8.63 4.26
CA LEU A 401 -6.04 -8.40 4.34
C LEU A 401 -5.59 -8.10 5.78
N GLY A 402 -6.34 -7.24 6.47
CA GLY A 402 -6.04 -6.86 7.85
C GLY A 402 -6.13 -8.04 8.81
N ARG A 403 -7.12 -8.94 8.67
CA ARG A 403 -7.25 -10.14 9.49
C ARG A 403 -6.08 -11.11 9.26
N ARG A 404 -5.72 -11.38 8.00
CA ARG A 404 -4.57 -12.23 7.68
C ARG A 404 -3.27 -11.63 8.24
N ALA A 405 -3.09 -10.31 8.14
CA ALA A 405 -1.93 -9.61 8.68
C ALA A 405 -1.92 -9.58 10.22
N HIS A 406 -3.10 -9.47 10.85
CA HIS A 406 -3.28 -9.59 12.29
C HIS A 406 -2.86 -10.98 12.78
N ASP A 407 -3.34 -12.04 12.15
CA ASP A 407 -3.01 -13.42 12.52
C ASP A 407 -1.51 -13.73 12.29
N ALA A 408 -0.90 -13.11 11.27
CA ALA A 408 0.55 -13.15 11.08
C ALA A 408 1.31 -12.38 12.17
N LEU A 409 0.80 -11.22 12.57
CA LEU A 409 1.41 -10.36 13.58
C LEU A 409 1.33 -10.96 14.99
N LEU A 410 0.22 -11.63 15.35
CA LEU A 410 0.09 -12.34 16.63
C LEU A 410 1.14 -13.43 16.81
N ARG A 411 1.61 -14.05 15.73
CA ARG A 411 2.73 -15.01 15.76
C ARG A 411 4.10 -14.36 16.01
N MET A 412 4.20 -13.04 15.87
CA MET A 412 5.43 -12.27 16.02
C MET A 412 5.45 -11.42 17.31
N LEU A 413 4.31 -11.23 17.95
CA LEU A 413 4.14 -10.48 19.20
C LEU A 413 3.96 -11.43 20.38
N PRO A 414 4.17 -10.97 21.63
CA PRO A 414 3.80 -11.73 22.82
C PRO A 414 2.32 -12.11 22.83
N GLU A 415 1.98 -13.28 23.38
CA GLU A 415 0.60 -13.83 23.36
C GLU A 415 -0.44 -12.87 24.00
N ASP A 416 -0.04 -12.13 25.04
CA ASP A 416 -0.92 -11.21 25.78
C ASP A 416 -0.87 -9.76 25.27
N ALA A 417 -0.28 -9.52 24.09
CA ALA A 417 -0.13 -8.17 23.56
C ALA A 417 -1.44 -7.58 23.04
N GLU A 418 -2.38 -8.39 22.56
CA GLU A 418 -3.65 -7.88 22.01
C GLU A 418 -4.61 -7.43 23.11
N VAL A 419 -5.15 -6.21 22.96
CA VAL A 419 -6.16 -5.66 23.87
C VAL A 419 -7.55 -5.73 23.26
N GLU A 420 -7.68 -5.29 22.01
CA GLU A 420 -8.96 -5.20 21.33
C GLU A 420 -8.76 -5.20 19.81
N SER A 421 -9.63 -5.90 19.09
CA SER A 421 -9.75 -5.84 17.65
C SER A 421 -11.20 -5.58 17.24
N GLY A 422 -11.40 -4.91 16.11
CA GLY A 422 -12.75 -4.55 15.67
C GLY A 422 -12.81 -3.91 14.30
N LEU A 423 -13.93 -3.23 14.03
CA LEU A 423 -14.23 -2.60 12.74
C LEU A 423 -14.60 -1.13 12.90
N LEU A 424 -14.14 -0.32 11.95
CA LEU A 424 -14.54 1.06 11.71
C LEU A 424 -15.22 1.19 10.34
N PHE A 425 -15.97 2.28 10.16
CA PHE A 425 -16.60 2.64 8.89
C PHE A 425 -15.91 3.88 8.29
N ALA A 426 -15.52 3.78 7.02
CA ALA A 426 -14.94 4.88 6.25
C ALA A 426 -16.02 5.87 5.81
N ALA A 427 -15.68 7.15 5.76
CA ALA A 427 -16.57 8.17 5.22
C ALA A 427 -16.66 8.08 3.69
N LEU A 428 -17.76 8.59 3.10
CA LEU A 428 -17.89 8.72 1.64
C LEU A 428 -17.36 10.09 1.14
N PRO A 429 -16.72 10.12 -0.05
CA PRO A 429 -16.23 8.96 -0.82
C PRO A 429 -15.11 8.22 -0.05
N THR A 430 -14.98 6.90 -0.25
CA THR A 430 -13.98 6.05 0.41
C THR A 430 -12.58 6.23 -0.21
N THR A 431 -12.02 7.43 -0.05
CA THR A 431 -10.67 7.78 -0.53
C THR A 431 -9.81 8.27 0.63
N SER A 432 -8.48 8.09 0.54
CA SER A 432 -7.55 8.56 1.58
C SER A 432 -7.73 10.04 1.88
N ALA A 433 -7.75 10.90 0.86
CA ALA A 433 -7.96 12.34 1.01
C ALA A 433 -9.22 12.69 1.83
N ARG A 434 -10.32 11.96 1.62
CA ARG A 434 -11.54 12.14 2.40
C ARG A 434 -11.38 11.69 3.85
N GLN A 435 -10.72 10.56 4.09
CA GLN A 435 -10.52 10.06 5.45
C GLN A 435 -9.58 10.96 6.24
N GLU A 436 -8.49 11.43 5.64
CA GLU A 436 -7.56 12.38 6.24
C GLU A 436 -8.26 13.68 6.65
N ASP A 437 -9.14 14.20 5.79
CA ASP A 437 -9.99 15.35 6.09
C ASP A 437 -10.89 15.10 7.32
N THR A 438 -11.52 13.92 7.40
CA THR A 438 -12.34 13.55 8.56
C THR A 438 -11.55 13.27 9.82
N LEU A 439 -10.33 12.74 9.72
CA LEU A 439 -9.41 12.57 10.85
C LEU A 439 -8.95 13.93 11.40
N ALA A 440 -8.73 14.90 10.53
CA ALA A 440 -8.28 16.24 10.91
C ALA A 440 -9.40 17.09 11.53
N ARG A 441 -10.62 17.06 10.96
CA ARG A 441 -11.75 17.92 11.37
C ARG A 441 -12.87 17.20 12.12
N GLY A 442 -12.79 15.88 12.27
CA GLY A 442 -13.79 15.06 12.94
C GLY A 442 -15.14 15.03 12.19
N ALA A 443 -16.24 14.96 12.95
CA ALA A 443 -17.59 14.88 12.40
C ALA A 443 -17.98 16.09 11.51
N ALA A 444 -17.38 17.26 11.73
CA ALA A 444 -17.65 18.45 10.93
C ALA A 444 -17.27 18.29 9.45
N ALA A 445 -16.30 17.43 9.14
CA ALA A 445 -15.93 17.12 7.74
C ALA A 445 -17.04 16.37 6.99
N LEU A 446 -17.90 15.61 7.67
CA LEU A 446 -18.90 14.77 7.00
C LEU A 446 -19.88 15.57 6.15
N GLY A 447 -20.25 16.78 6.58
CA GLY A 447 -21.11 17.69 5.82
C GLY A 447 -20.37 18.63 4.85
N SER A 448 -19.03 18.61 4.85
CA SER A 448 -18.22 19.46 3.97
C SER A 448 -18.20 18.93 2.53
N PRO A 449 -18.09 19.82 1.53
CA PRO A 449 -17.89 19.41 0.15
C PRO A 449 -16.66 18.51 0.01
N ARG A 450 -16.66 17.67 -1.03
CA ARG A 450 -15.55 16.74 -1.30
C ARG A 450 -14.25 17.54 -1.44
N PRO A 451 -13.15 17.12 -0.79
CA PRO A 451 -11.85 17.72 -1.05
C PRO A 451 -11.50 17.53 -2.53
N ASP A 452 -10.87 18.53 -3.13
CA ASP A 452 -10.40 18.48 -4.52
C ASP A 452 -9.31 17.40 -4.62
N GLU A 453 -9.46 16.42 -5.52
CA GLU A 453 -8.50 15.31 -5.74
C GLU A 453 -7.21 15.77 -6.47
N SER A 454 -6.87 17.06 -6.44
CA SER A 454 -5.87 17.68 -7.31
C SER A 454 -4.41 17.56 -6.84
N LEU A 455 -4.12 16.74 -5.81
CA LEU A 455 -2.75 16.44 -5.40
C LEU A 455 -2.34 15.03 -5.88
N PRO A 456 -1.17 14.87 -6.53
CA PRO A 456 -0.69 13.59 -6.98
C PRO A 456 -0.19 12.75 -5.78
N ASP A 457 -1.12 12.12 -5.07
CA ASP A 457 -0.82 11.19 -3.96
C ASP A 457 -0.07 9.92 -4.43
N ALA A 458 -0.13 9.62 -5.73
CA ALA A 458 0.45 8.42 -6.33
C ALA A 458 1.99 8.30 -6.19
N GLU A 459 2.74 9.42 -6.19
CA GLU A 459 4.20 9.37 -6.07
C GLU A 459 4.67 8.99 -4.66
N TRP A 460 3.89 9.35 -3.63
CA TRP A 460 4.24 9.12 -2.23
C TRP A 460 3.92 7.69 -1.79
N HIS A 461 2.76 7.19 -2.19
CA HIS A 461 2.30 5.85 -1.85
C HIS A 461 3.13 4.73 -2.50
N ALA A 462 3.81 4.99 -3.63
CA ALA A 462 4.56 3.99 -4.39
C ALA A 462 5.75 3.35 -3.63
N ARG A 463 6.16 3.90 -2.47
CA ARG A 463 7.37 3.50 -1.74
C ARG A 463 7.13 2.47 -0.63
N GLY A 464 5.87 2.25 -0.22
CA GLY A 464 5.54 1.27 0.83
C GLY A 464 6.18 1.56 2.20
N ALA A 465 6.62 2.81 2.44
CA ALA A 465 7.42 3.19 3.59
C ALA A 465 6.54 3.60 4.79
N LEU A 466 7.08 3.43 5.99
CA LEU A 466 6.52 3.99 7.22
C LEU A 466 6.91 5.47 7.32
N ARG A 467 5.94 6.36 7.54
CA ARG A 467 6.19 7.80 7.69
C ARG A 467 5.35 8.41 8.79
N ARG A 468 5.79 9.53 9.35
CA ARG A 468 5.01 10.34 10.28
C ARG A 468 4.17 11.35 9.50
N VAL A 469 2.88 11.45 9.81
CA VAL A 469 1.92 12.34 9.16
C VAL A 469 1.20 13.15 10.22
N ARG A 470 0.95 14.42 9.93
CA ARG A 470 0.20 15.31 10.79
C ARG A 470 -1.23 15.45 10.27
N MET A 471 -2.20 14.99 11.06
CA MET A 471 -3.63 15.08 10.78
C MET A 471 -4.25 16.16 11.68
N GLY A 472 -4.39 17.37 11.14
CA GLY A 472 -4.82 18.54 11.91
C GLY A 472 -3.84 18.87 13.05
N ALA A 473 -4.30 18.72 14.30
CA ALA A 473 -3.48 18.98 15.48
C ALA A 473 -2.72 17.73 15.98
N ARG A 474 -2.98 16.56 15.41
CA ARG A 474 -2.49 15.27 15.91
C ARG A 474 -1.46 14.67 14.96
N ASP A 475 -0.52 13.91 15.50
CA ASP A 475 0.46 13.16 14.71
C ASP A 475 0.11 11.67 14.73
N LEU A 476 0.29 11.00 13.60
CA LEU A 476 0.17 9.55 13.45
C LEU A 476 1.26 9.03 12.52
N PHE A 477 1.36 7.70 12.42
CA PHE A 477 2.20 7.03 11.43
C PHE A 477 1.35 6.51 10.29
N SER A 478 1.82 6.60 9.06
CA SER A 478 1.21 6.02 7.88
C SER A 478 2.13 4.95 7.31
N LEU A 479 1.58 3.79 6.98
CA LEU A 479 2.29 2.67 6.36
C LEU A 479 1.69 2.40 4.98
N ASP A 480 2.38 2.86 3.95
CA ASP A 480 1.87 2.88 2.57
C ASP A 480 2.04 1.54 1.83
N THR A 481 2.25 0.41 2.52
CA THR A 481 2.53 -0.90 1.90
C THR A 481 1.43 -1.35 0.94
N ILE A 482 0.16 -1.21 1.34
CA ILE A 482 -0.98 -1.58 0.49
C ILE A 482 -1.16 -0.58 -0.65
N ALA A 483 -0.97 0.72 -0.38
CA ALA A 483 -1.07 1.74 -1.42
C ALA A 483 0.00 1.53 -2.51
N ALA A 484 1.22 1.14 -2.13
CA ALA A 484 2.28 0.75 -3.07
C ALA A 484 1.90 -0.49 -3.89
N PHE A 485 1.32 -1.50 -3.24
CA PHE A 485 0.83 -2.70 -3.90
C PHE A 485 -0.25 -2.37 -4.94
N ARG A 486 -1.21 -1.51 -4.61
CA ARG A 486 -2.27 -1.08 -5.52
C ARG A 486 -1.78 -0.26 -6.71
N ALA A 487 -0.69 0.49 -6.54
CA ALA A 487 -0.07 1.26 -7.62
C ALA A 487 0.71 0.39 -8.61
N ALA A 488 1.09 -0.83 -8.22
CA ALA A 488 1.81 -1.76 -9.08
C ALA A 488 0.85 -2.51 -10.04
N PRO A 489 1.30 -2.92 -11.24
CA PRO A 489 0.55 -3.84 -12.08
C PRO A 489 0.36 -5.19 -11.37
N LEU A 490 -0.87 -5.49 -10.97
CA LEU A 490 -1.19 -6.75 -10.28
C LEU A 490 -1.28 -7.92 -11.27
N ALA A 491 -0.82 -9.10 -10.83
CA ALA A 491 -1.00 -10.32 -11.59
C ALA A 491 -2.48 -10.77 -11.61
N ARG A 492 -2.77 -11.85 -12.37
CA ARG A 492 -4.10 -12.45 -12.48
C ARG A 492 -4.08 -13.91 -12.04
N GLY A 493 -5.25 -14.40 -11.63
CA GLY A 493 -5.44 -15.81 -11.28
C GLY A 493 -4.55 -16.27 -10.12
N PRO A 494 -3.93 -17.45 -10.19
CA PRO A 494 -3.13 -18.01 -9.08
C PRO A 494 -2.00 -17.09 -8.59
N ARG A 495 -1.40 -16.30 -9.50
CA ARG A 495 -0.32 -15.36 -9.15
C ARG A 495 -0.80 -14.22 -8.26
N LEU A 496 -2.05 -13.78 -8.43
CA LEU A 496 -2.63 -12.74 -7.59
C LEU A 496 -2.75 -13.21 -6.13
N ALA A 497 -3.13 -14.46 -5.91
CA ALA A 497 -3.20 -15.03 -4.56
C ALA A 497 -1.82 -15.09 -3.88
N PHE A 498 -0.79 -15.47 -4.63
CA PHE A 498 0.60 -15.45 -4.13
C PHE A 498 1.08 -14.03 -3.80
N GLU A 499 0.79 -13.05 -4.65
CA GLU A 499 1.11 -11.64 -4.41
C GLU A 499 0.40 -11.10 -3.17
N VAL A 500 -0.88 -11.47 -2.97
CA VAL A 500 -1.65 -11.10 -1.77
C VAL A 500 -1.07 -11.74 -0.51
N ALA A 501 -0.67 -13.02 -0.55
CA ALA A 501 -0.02 -13.66 0.60
C ALA A 501 1.31 -12.97 0.96
N THR A 502 2.12 -12.65 -0.05
CA THR A 502 3.39 -11.92 0.13
C THR A 502 3.15 -10.51 0.71
N LEU A 503 2.09 -9.83 0.26
CA LEU A 503 1.69 -8.53 0.80
C LEU A 503 1.35 -8.63 2.30
N VAL A 504 0.58 -9.65 2.69
CA VAL A 504 0.20 -9.88 4.09
C VAL A 504 1.43 -10.04 4.98
N ASP A 505 2.38 -10.89 4.58
CA ASP A 505 3.61 -11.10 5.34
C ASP A 505 4.47 -9.83 5.41
N THR A 506 4.55 -9.08 4.30
CA THR A 506 5.29 -7.81 4.24
C THR A 506 4.66 -6.75 5.15
N LEU A 507 3.33 -6.69 5.19
CA LEU A 507 2.57 -5.77 6.03
C LEU A 507 2.76 -6.12 7.51
N ALA A 508 2.55 -7.38 7.89
CA ALA A 508 2.73 -7.86 9.26
C ALA A 508 4.17 -7.62 9.76
N GLY A 509 5.18 -7.96 8.94
CA GLY A 509 6.58 -7.72 9.28
C GLY A 509 6.92 -6.23 9.40
N SER A 510 6.28 -5.35 8.65
CA SER A 510 6.48 -3.90 8.77
C SER A 510 5.82 -3.33 10.04
N ILE A 511 4.63 -3.82 10.41
CA ILE A 511 3.99 -3.46 11.67
C ILE A 511 4.82 -3.98 12.86
N ALA A 512 5.32 -5.23 12.80
CA ALA A 512 6.14 -5.82 13.85
C ALA A 512 7.47 -5.05 14.04
N ARG A 513 8.13 -4.64 12.94
CA ARG A 513 9.33 -3.78 13.02
C ARG A 513 9.04 -2.44 13.69
N HIS A 514 7.91 -1.82 13.38
CA HIS A 514 7.47 -0.59 14.06
C HIS A 514 7.23 -0.83 15.55
N ALA A 515 6.50 -1.88 15.91
CA ALA A 515 6.25 -2.27 17.29
C ALA A 515 7.55 -2.48 18.07
N HIS A 516 8.51 -3.22 17.50
CA HIS A 516 9.83 -3.41 18.11
C HIS A 516 10.63 -2.10 18.25
N GLY A 517 10.51 -1.18 17.28
CA GLY A 517 11.10 0.16 17.37
C GLY A 517 10.52 1.00 18.50
N LEU A 518 9.22 0.84 18.81
CA LEU A 518 8.57 1.49 19.95
C LEU A 518 9.06 0.92 21.29
N VAL A 519 9.21 -0.40 21.38
CA VAL A 519 9.68 -1.11 22.58
C VAL A 519 11.15 -0.83 22.86
N SER A 520 12.01 -0.89 21.84
CA SER A 520 13.47 -0.75 21.99
C SER A 520 13.93 0.70 22.17
N GLY A 521 13.03 1.68 21.97
CA GLY A 521 13.39 3.11 21.92
C GLY A 521 14.21 3.50 20.69
N LYS A 522 14.57 2.54 19.82
CA LYS A 522 15.28 2.74 18.55
C LYS A 522 14.28 2.94 17.42
N SER A 523 13.42 3.95 17.57
CA SER A 523 12.53 4.33 16.48
C SER A 523 13.37 4.91 15.32
N PRO A 524 13.04 4.61 14.05
CA PRO A 524 13.70 5.23 12.89
C PRO A 524 13.62 6.76 12.89
N LEU A 525 12.76 7.36 13.73
CA LEU A 525 12.57 8.81 13.86
C LEU A 525 13.30 9.42 15.08
N GLY A 526 14.21 8.66 15.69
CA GLY A 526 15.09 9.12 16.76
C GLY A 526 14.91 8.36 18.08
N PRO A 527 15.87 8.52 19.01
CA PRO A 527 15.83 7.85 20.31
C PRO A 527 14.63 8.33 21.12
N ARG A 528 13.86 7.38 21.64
CA ARG A 528 12.76 7.61 22.58
C ARG A 528 12.97 6.80 23.84
N THR A 529 12.50 7.32 24.97
CA THR A 529 12.44 6.54 26.21
C THR A 529 11.44 5.40 25.98
N PRO A 530 11.86 4.14 26.17
CA PRO A 530 10.95 3.01 26.03
C PRO A 530 9.91 3.07 27.14
N GLU A 531 8.65 3.14 26.75
CA GLU A 531 7.51 3.21 27.66
C GLU A 531 6.43 2.22 27.22
N ARG A 532 5.60 1.78 28.18
CA ARG A 532 4.42 0.96 27.89
C ARG A 532 3.49 1.71 26.93
N THR A 533 3.39 1.24 25.71
CA THR A 533 2.80 1.97 24.58
C THR A 533 1.64 1.19 23.98
N LEU A 534 0.50 1.85 23.78
CA LEU A 534 -0.58 1.30 22.97
C LEU A 534 -0.25 1.54 21.49
N LEU A 535 -0.06 0.49 20.71
CA LEU A 535 -0.03 0.54 19.25
C LEU A 535 -1.45 0.30 18.72
N TYR A 536 -2.04 1.33 18.09
CA TYR A 536 -3.37 1.26 17.48
C TYR A 536 -3.23 1.28 15.96
N VAL A 537 -3.43 0.13 15.32
CA VAL A 537 -3.34 -0.06 13.86
C VAL A 537 -4.74 -0.01 13.27
N PHE A 538 -4.97 0.79 12.23
CA PHE A 538 -6.29 0.90 11.62
C PHE A 538 -6.22 1.27 10.13
N GLY A 539 -7.24 0.86 9.37
CA GLY A 539 -7.42 1.28 7.98
C GLY A 539 -8.13 2.62 7.85
N ASP A 540 -7.92 3.33 6.73
CA ASP A 540 -8.71 4.50 6.36
C ASP A 540 -9.92 4.11 5.48
N HIS A 541 -9.69 3.34 4.44
CA HIS A 541 -10.67 2.80 3.51
C HIS A 541 -10.15 1.45 3.00
N GLY A 542 -11.03 0.63 2.43
CA GLY A 542 -10.63 -0.53 1.65
C GLY A 542 -10.78 -0.29 0.15
N PHE A 543 -10.76 -1.36 -0.64
CA PHE A 543 -10.89 -1.28 -2.10
C PHE A 543 -11.48 -2.57 -2.66
N VAL A 544 -12.15 -2.48 -3.80
CA VAL A 544 -12.58 -3.63 -4.58
C VAL A 544 -11.39 -4.12 -5.43
N LEU A 545 -11.11 -5.42 -5.36
CA LEU A 545 -10.13 -6.09 -6.21
C LEU A 545 -10.89 -6.89 -7.26
N HIS A 546 -10.76 -6.50 -8.52
CA HIS A 546 -11.40 -7.16 -9.66
C HIS A 546 -10.59 -8.36 -10.13
N GLU A 547 -11.24 -9.30 -10.83
CA GLU A 547 -10.62 -10.53 -11.32
C GLU A 547 -9.48 -10.27 -12.33
N ASP A 548 -9.50 -9.12 -12.98
CA ASP A 548 -8.48 -8.69 -13.95
C ASP A 548 -7.26 -8.02 -13.30
N GLY A 549 -7.21 -7.97 -11.97
CA GLY A 549 -6.15 -7.33 -11.18
C GLY A 549 -6.34 -5.82 -11.03
N ARG A 550 -7.44 -5.24 -11.50
CA ARG A 550 -7.71 -3.81 -11.25
C ARG A 550 -8.21 -3.60 -9.83
N THR A 551 -7.80 -2.50 -9.22
CA THR A 551 -8.35 -2.04 -7.94
C THR A 551 -9.25 -0.83 -8.14
N GLN A 552 -10.32 -0.73 -7.36
CA GLN A 552 -11.24 0.41 -7.36
C GLN A 552 -11.53 0.84 -5.91
N ASP A 553 -11.56 2.14 -5.68
CA ASP A 553 -11.95 2.79 -4.43
C ASP A 553 -12.93 3.95 -4.68
N GLY A 554 -13.31 4.67 -3.63
CA GLY A 554 -14.22 5.81 -3.68
C GLY A 554 -15.71 5.46 -3.65
N GLY A 555 -16.06 4.17 -3.75
CA GLY A 555 -17.42 3.65 -3.68
C GLY A 555 -17.96 3.47 -2.26
N ALA A 556 -19.07 2.76 -2.14
CA ALA A 556 -19.75 2.47 -0.87
C ALA A 556 -19.91 0.97 -0.62
N THR A 557 -19.15 0.13 -1.33
CA THR A 557 -19.21 -1.32 -1.12
C THR A 557 -18.69 -1.70 0.28
N PRO A 558 -19.13 -2.82 0.87
CA PRO A 558 -18.66 -3.23 2.17
C PRO A 558 -17.13 -3.42 2.24
N GLU A 559 -16.48 -3.83 1.14
CA GLU A 559 -15.03 -3.96 1.04
C GLU A 559 -14.29 -2.62 1.07
N GLU A 560 -14.94 -1.53 0.63
CA GLU A 560 -14.38 -0.18 0.67
C GLU A 560 -14.68 0.54 1.99
N VAL A 561 -15.88 0.34 2.53
CA VAL A 561 -16.41 1.09 3.68
C VAL A 561 -15.95 0.49 5.00
N ILE A 562 -15.94 -0.84 5.13
CA ILE A 562 -15.61 -1.48 6.40
C ILE A 562 -14.11 -1.70 6.44
N VAL A 563 -13.46 -1.18 7.48
CA VAL A 563 -12.01 -1.33 7.70
C VAL A 563 -11.73 -1.87 9.09
N PRO A 564 -10.67 -2.66 9.27
CA PRO A 564 -10.34 -3.22 10.58
C PRO A 564 -9.54 -2.21 11.42
N TYR A 565 -9.57 -2.42 12.73
CA TYR A 565 -8.58 -1.91 13.66
C TYR A 565 -8.12 -2.98 14.63
N PHE A 566 -6.89 -2.82 15.11
CA PHE A 566 -6.23 -3.70 16.06
C PHE A 566 -5.48 -2.85 17.09
N ALA A 567 -5.58 -3.20 18.36
CA ALA A 567 -4.94 -2.49 19.45
C ALA A 567 -4.05 -3.44 20.26
N TYR A 568 -2.77 -3.10 20.36
CA TYR A 568 -1.77 -3.88 21.07
C TYR A 568 -1.12 -3.05 22.18
N VAL A 569 -0.84 -3.67 23.32
CA VAL A 569 -0.01 -3.07 24.37
C VAL A 569 1.39 -3.64 24.27
N LEU A 570 2.33 -2.73 24.05
CA LEU A 570 3.74 -3.04 23.94
C LEU A 570 4.42 -2.61 25.23
N ASP A 571 4.91 -3.59 26.00
CA ASP A 571 5.63 -3.34 27.24
C ASP A 571 7.13 -3.52 27.02
N PRO A 572 7.99 -2.53 27.33
CA PRO A 572 9.43 -2.67 27.18
C PRO A 572 10.09 -3.64 28.17
N ALA A 573 9.35 -4.14 29.18
CA ALA A 573 9.84 -5.15 30.10
C ALA A 573 9.78 -6.59 29.53
N ASN A 574 9.02 -6.80 28.46
CA ASN A 574 8.92 -8.06 27.71
C ASN A 574 9.70 -7.96 26.39
#